data_AF-A0A963YNZ1-F1
#
_entry.id   AF-A0A963YNZ1-F1
#
_cell.length_a   1.000
_cell.length_b   1.000
_cell.length_c   1.000
_cell.angle_alpha   90.00
_cell.angle_beta   90.00
_cell.angle_gamma   90.00
#
_symmetry.space_group_name_H-M   'P 1'
#
loop_
_entity.id
_entity.type
_entity.pdbx_description
1 polymer ?
#
loop_
_entity_poly.entity_id
_entity_poly.type
_entity_poly.pdbx_seq_one_letter_code
_entity_poly.pdbx_strand_id
1 'polypeptide(L)'
;MRNDQTHSNRWLLSTACGLALLTASGTAALAQNVPTTDATAPQGSGAATQVILLKPGQEAGTPTVSASDTAPNPAASTQDAHFVWAASATNQAEVEFGKLAQARGQTTNEQNFGQMLQADHANSEQALTPIAETLMLKTSPGLSPMQISLLQQLQSVPADQFDMTFNQAMVRAHQHAIAVFRQEAMAGQNPQLRAYAHQTLPALENHLQLAQSMSPMPMPGPAMASMAPAPVDVPPPSSVVNPPVSGNPDSSADQLNGRVLQFNGQS
;
A
#
# COMPACT_ATOMS: atom_id res chain seq x y z
N MET A 1 15.56 54.12 12.95
CA MET A 1 15.05 53.15 11.97
C MET A 1 14.44 51.99 12.73
N ARG A 2 13.13 52.03 12.93
CA ARG A 2 12.29 50.92 13.44
C ARG A 2 11.07 50.87 12.53
N ASN A 3 10.71 49.67 12.10
CA ASN A 3 9.36 49.15 12.24
C ASN A 3 9.28 47.73 11.66
N ASP A 4 9.17 46.75 12.55
CA ASP A 4 8.30 45.59 12.34
C ASP A 4 6.87 46.09 12.08
N GLN A 5 6.11 45.38 11.24
CA GLN A 5 4.74 44.97 11.54
C GLN A 5 4.28 43.83 10.60
N THR A 6 3.55 42.92 11.24
CA THR A 6 2.97 41.68 10.77
C THR A 6 1.73 41.92 9.90
N HIS A 7 1.56 41.15 8.83
CA HIS A 7 0.31 41.12 8.07
C HIS A 7 -0.57 39.97 8.53
N SER A 8 -1.54 40.29 9.38
CA SER A 8 -2.71 39.47 9.68
C SER A 8 -3.82 39.79 8.66
N ASN A 9 -4.20 38.84 7.80
CA ASN A 9 -5.41 38.98 6.99
C ASN A 9 -6.61 38.38 7.71
N ARG A 10 -7.35 39.27 8.38
CA ARG A 10 -8.67 39.05 8.96
C ARG A 10 -9.72 39.21 7.86
N TRP A 11 -10.45 38.14 7.53
CA TRP A 11 -11.65 38.23 6.72
C TRP A 11 -12.81 38.73 7.58
N LEU A 12 -13.40 39.86 7.17
CA LEU A 12 -14.57 40.46 7.79
C LEU A 12 -15.86 39.80 7.30
N LEU A 13 -16.82 39.83 8.23
CA LEU A 13 -18.13 39.18 8.27
C LEU A 13 -19.12 39.68 7.21
N SER A 14 -20.10 38.84 6.88
CA SER A 14 -21.51 39.26 6.77
C SER A 14 -22.46 38.14 7.25
N THR A 15 -23.23 38.53 8.27
CA THR A 15 -24.48 38.05 8.91
C THR A 15 -25.57 37.51 7.96
N ALA A 16 -26.64 36.81 8.37
CA ALA A 16 -27.06 36.05 9.56
C ALA A 16 -28.52 35.54 9.32
N CYS A 17 -28.92 34.54 10.11
CA CYS A 17 -30.25 34.32 10.70
C CYS A 17 -31.37 33.59 9.91
N GLY A 18 -31.78 32.45 10.46
CA GLY A 18 -33.03 31.73 10.19
C GLY A 18 -33.16 30.54 11.14
N LEU A 19 -33.68 30.79 12.35
CA LEU A 19 -33.90 29.86 13.47
C LEU A 19 -35.29 29.18 13.36
N ALA A 20 -35.46 28.06 14.10
CA ALA A 20 -36.70 27.41 14.60
C ALA A 20 -37.24 26.22 13.76
N LEU A 21 -37.76 25.12 14.32
CA LEU A 21 -38.07 24.72 15.70
C LEU A 21 -38.19 23.17 15.80
N LEU A 22 -37.97 22.67 17.00
CA LEU A 22 -38.08 21.30 17.52
C LEU A 22 -39.52 20.78 17.58
N THR A 23 -39.78 19.49 17.28
CA THR A 23 -40.67 18.62 18.10
C THR A 23 -40.31 17.14 17.93
N ALA A 24 -40.04 16.49 19.06
CA ALA A 24 -40.00 15.04 19.21
C ALA A 24 -41.24 14.62 20.01
N SER A 25 -41.88 13.50 19.66
CA SER A 25 -42.82 12.78 20.51
C SER A 25 -42.92 11.33 20.02
N GLY A 26 -42.50 10.39 20.86
CA GLY A 26 -42.87 8.98 20.72
C GLY A 26 -44.16 8.67 21.48
N THR A 27 -44.79 7.54 21.18
CA THR A 27 -45.23 6.50 22.15
C THR A 27 -46.12 5.42 21.49
N ALA A 28 -46.03 4.23 22.11
CA ALA A 28 -47.04 3.17 22.26
C ALA A 28 -47.20 2.09 21.17
N ALA A 29 -46.83 0.88 21.58
CA ALA A 29 -47.22 -0.40 21.03
C ALA A 29 -48.66 -0.78 21.42
N LEU A 30 -49.38 -1.47 20.53
CA LEU A 30 -50.50 -2.37 20.88
C LEU A 30 -50.53 -3.55 19.88
N ALA A 31 -50.47 -4.76 20.42
CA ALA A 31 -50.76 -6.02 19.74
C ALA A 31 -52.28 -6.23 19.61
N GLN A 32 -52.74 -6.95 18.58
CA GLN A 32 -53.81 -7.97 18.67
C GLN A 32 -54.07 -8.69 17.33
N ASN A 33 -54.58 -9.94 17.47
CA ASN A 33 -54.70 -11.05 16.52
C ASN A 33 -55.70 -10.92 15.36
N VAL A 34 -55.33 -11.58 14.25
CA VAL A 34 -56.02 -12.54 13.31
C VAL A 34 -57.55 -12.76 13.41
N PRO A 35 -58.26 -12.94 12.26
CA PRO A 35 -58.69 -14.28 11.77
C PRO A 35 -58.52 -14.44 10.22
N THR A 36 -57.81 -15.45 9.69
CA THR A 36 -58.19 -16.81 9.20
C THR A 36 -59.23 -16.92 8.09
N THR A 37 -58.84 -17.57 6.97
CA THR A 37 -59.49 -18.68 6.19
C THR A 37 -58.78 -18.80 4.82
N ASP A 38 -58.57 -19.93 4.13
CA ASP A 38 -58.61 -21.38 4.43
C ASP A 38 -57.99 -22.14 3.21
N ALA A 39 -57.37 -23.31 3.47
CA ALA A 39 -57.22 -24.54 2.65
C ALA A 39 -56.39 -24.55 1.32
N THR A 40 -55.64 -25.59 0.89
CA THR A 40 -55.48 -27.02 1.26
C THR A 40 -54.15 -27.61 0.69
N ALA A 41 -53.59 -28.62 1.38
CA ALA A 41 -52.37 -29.39 1.08
C ALA A 41 -52.50 -30.47 -0.04
N PRO A 42 -51.43 -31.25 -0.33
CA PRO A 42 -51.35 -32.60 0.26
C PRO A 42 -49.95 -33.04 0.76
N GLN A 43 -49.95 -34.12 1.57
CA GLN A 43 -48.83 -34.73 2.31
C GLN A 43 -48.03 -35.81 1.54
N GLY A 44 -46.82 -36.11 2.05
CA GLY A 44 -46.11 -37.39 1.87
C GLY A 44 -45.03 -37.64 2.94
N SER A 45 -45.17 -38.74 3.69
CA SER A 45 -44.38 -39.37 4.79
C SER A 45 -42.84 -39.36 4.64
N GLY A 46 -42.00 -39.51 5.66
CA GLY A 46 -42.16 -39.87 7.09
C GLY A 46 -40.84 -40.51 7.56
N ALA A 47 -40.16 -39.92 8.55
CA ALA A 47 -38.92 -40.43 9.14
C ALA A 47 -39.20 -40.98 10.55
N ALA A 48 -38.85 -42.24 10.78
CA ALA A 48 -39.01 -42.92 12.05
C ALA A 48 -37.84 -42.59 13.01
N THR A 49 -38.17 -41.95 14.12
CA THR A 49 -37.31 -41.77 15.29
C THR A 49 -37.20 -43.08 16.07
N GLN A 50 -35.99 -43.63 16.19
CA GLN A 50 -35.69 -44.69 17.15
C GLN A 50 -35.07 -44.09 18.42
N VAL A 51 -35.70 -44.37 19.56
CA VAL A 51 -35.24 -44.01 20.90
C VAL A 51 -34.19 -45.02 21.33
N ILE A 52 -32.92 -44.61 21.38
CA ILE A 52 -31.84 -45.41 21.96
C ILE A 52 -31.82 -45.16 23.48
N LEU A 53 -31.96 -46.24 24.23
CA LEU A 53 -31.90 -46.33 25.69
C LEU A 53 -30.45 -46.18 26.16
N LEU A 54 -30.09 -45.05 26.79
CA LEU A 54 -28.74 -44.82 27.34
C LEU A 54 -28.54 -45.49 28.70
N LYS A 55 -27.41 -46.18 28.83
CA LYS A 55 -26.80 -46.69 30.06
C LYS A 55 -25.79 -45.64 30.57
N PRO A 56 -25.73 -45.28 31.87
CA PRO A 56 -24.83 -44.24 32.33
C PRO A 56 -23.41 -44.80 32.56
N GLY A 57 -22.40 -44.18 31.94
CA GLY A 57 -20.98 -44.47 32.22
C GLY A 57 -20.05 -44.39 31.01
N GLN A 58 -19.95 -43.24 30.35
CA GLN A 58 -18.84 -42.89 29.44
C GLN A 58 -18.57 -41.38 29.56
N GLU A 59 -17.33 -41.05 29.89
CA GLU A 59 -16.85 -39.68 30.12
C GLU A 59 -16.97 -38.81 28.86
N ALA A 60 -17.30 -37.54 29.08
CA ALA A 60 -17.42 -36.54 28.02
C ALA A 60 -16.04 -36.23 27.42
N GLY A 61 -15.75 -36.81 26.26
CA GLY A 61 -14.67 -36.34 25.39
C GLY A 61 -15.01 -34.93 24.89
N THR A 62 -14.19 -33.95 25.25
CA THR A 62 -14.23 -32.60 24.72
C THR A 62 -13.95 -32.63 23.20
N PRO A 63 -14.70 -31.88 22.37
CA PRO A 63 -14.34 -31.75 20.97
C PRO A 63 -13.08 -30.90 20.87
N THR A 64 -11.94 -31.54 20.60
CA THR A 64 -10.72 -30.86 20.16
C THR A 64 -11.03 -30.17 18.83
N VAL A 65 -11.29 -28.86 18.90
CA VAL A 65 -11.17 -27.99 17.73
C VAL A 65 -9.73 -28.14 17.24
N SER A 66 -9.55 -28.82 16.11
CA SER A 66 -8.27 -28.86 15.42
C SER A 66 -7.92 -27.42 15.10
N ALA A 67 -6.91 -26.89 15.80
CA ALA A 67 -6.30 -25.62 15.45
C ALA A 67 -5.90 -25.74 13.98
N SER A 68 -6.46 -24.88 13.14
CA SER A 68 -6.00 -24.73 11.76
C SER A 68 -4.48 -24.60 11.80
N ASP A 69 -3.79 -25.52 11.14
CA ASP A 69 -2.37 -25.45 10.83
C ASP A 69 -2.14 -24.12 10.09
N THR A 70 -1.87 -23.07 10.84
CA THR A 70 -1.32 -21.84 10.30
C THR A 70 0.13 -22.19 10.07
N ALA A 71 0.42 -22.73 8.89
CA ALA A 71 1.79 -22.83 8.40
C ALA A 71 2.44 -21.46 8.65
N PRO A 72 3.62 -21.40 9.28
CA PRO A 72 4.27 -20.12 9.57
C PRO A 72 4.39 -19.34 8.26
N ASN A 73 3.83 -18.13 8.25
CA ASN A 73 3.97 -17.23 7.11
C ASN A 73 5.48 -17.08 6.86
N PRO A 74 6.01 -17.47 5.68
CA PRO A 74 7.44 -17.41 5.44
C PRO A 74 7.92 -15.98 5.68
N ALA A 75 9.04 -15.86 6.38
CA ALA A 75 9.67 -14.57 6.64
C ALA A 75 9.87 -13.83 5.31
N ALA A 76 9.53 -12.53 5.29
CA ALA A 76 9.64 -11.72 4.09
C ALA A 76 11.09 -11.56 3.65
N SER A 77 11.30 -11.55 2.34
CA SER A 77 12.63 -11.39 1.74
C SER A 77 13.10 -9.94 1.70
N THR A 78 14.38 -9.71 1.35
CA THR A 78 14.86 -8.36 1.04
C THR A 78 14.15 -7.75 -0.17
N GLN A 79 13.77 -8.57 -1.17
CA GLN A 79 12.99 -8.11 -2.31
C GLN A 79 11.60 -7.65 -1.85
N ASP A 80 10.93 -8.46 -1.04
CA ASP A 80 9.61 -8.17 -0.47
C ASP A 80 9.63 -6.85 0.31
N ALA A 81 10.67 -6.63 1.13
CA ALA A 81 10.87 -5.39 1.87
C ALA A 81 11.05 -4.18 0.93
N HIS A 82 11.81 -4.34 -0.15
CA HIS A 82 12.02 -3.29 -1.14
C HIS A 82 10.75 -2.99 -1.93
N PHE A 83 9.95 -4.02 -2.24
CA PHE A 83 8.65 -3.88 -2.87
C PHE A 83 7.69 -3.09 -1.97
N VAL A 84 7.54 -3.46 -0.70
CA VAL A 84 6.65 -2.75 0.26
C VAL A 84 7.01 -1.27 0.33
N TRP A 85 8.30 -0.95 0.46
CA TRP A 85 8.75 0.43 0.51
C TRP A 85 8.42 1.19 -0.79
N ALA A 86 8.73 0.60 -1.96
CA ALA A 86 8.51 1.23 -3.25
C ALA A 86 7.02 1.38 -3.61
N ALA A 87 6.20 0.36 -3.33
CA ALA A 87 4.76 0.38 -3.54
C ALA A 87 4.11 1.46 -2.66
N SER A 88 4.49 1.55 -1.39
CA SER A 88 3.98 2.58 -0.48
C SER A 88 4.38 3.99 -0.91
N ALA A 89 5.65 4.22 -1.30
CA ALA A 89 6.08 5.50 -1.86
C ALA A 89 5.32 5.87 -3.14
N THR A 90 5.01 4.89 -3.99
CA THR A 90 4.21 5.08 -5.22
C THR A 90 2.78 5.46 -4.89
N ASN A 91 2.11 4.73 -4.01
CA ASN A 91 0.74 5.02 -3.60
C ASN A 91 0.59 6.44 -3.03
N GLN A 92 1.50 6.81 -2.11
CA GLN A 92 1.48 8.15 -1.50
C GLN A 92 1.74 9.26 -2.52
N ALA A 93 2.65 9.04 -3.48
CA ALA A 93 2.93 10.01 -4.53
C ALA A 93 1.72 10.20 -5.46
N GLU A 94 1.09 9.12 -5.91
CA GLU A 94 -0.06 9.16 -6.82
C GLU A 94 -1.30 9.76 -6.16
N VAL A 95 -1.44 9.66 -4.83
CA VAL A 95 -2.43 10.42 -4.06
C VAL A 95 -2.21 11.92 -4.18
N GLU A 96 -0.96 12.39 -4.08
CA GLU A 96 -0.64 13.82 -4.22
C GLU A 96 -0.71 14.30 -5.68
N PHE A 97 -0.29 13.47 -6.63
CA PHE A 97 -0.45 13.75 -8.07
C PHE A 97 -1.93 13.82 -8.46
N GLY A 98 -2.77 12.92 -7.94
CA GLY A 98 -4.20 12.93 -8.17
C GLY A 98 -4.88 14.19 -7.65
N LYS A 99 -4.50 14.67 -6.45
CA LYS A 99 -4.96 15.97 -5.92
C LYS A 99 -4.52 17.13 -6.81
N LEU A 100 -3.29 17.10 -7.31
CA LEU A 100 -2.77 18.15 -8.19
C LEU A 100 -3.54 18.18 -9.52
N ALA A 101 -3.81 17.03 -10.13
CA ALA A 101 -4.59 16.93 -11.37
C ALA A 101 -6.03 17.40 -11.20
N GLN A 102 -6.69 17.09 -10.07
CA GLN A 102 -8.01 17.65 -9.77
C GLN A 102 -7.99 19.19 -9.65
N ALA A 103 -6.93 19.75 -9.06
CA ALA A 103 -6.82 21.20 -8.85
C ALA A 103 -6.40 21.99 -10.09
N ARG A 104 -5.59 21.38 -10.98
CA ARG A 104 -4.95 22.08 -12.11
C ARG A 104 -5.34 21.55 -13.49
N GLY A 105 -5.98 20.39 -13.57
CA GLY A 105 -6.44 19.83 -14.82
C GLY A 105 -7.34 20.81 -15.57
N GLN A 106 -7.03 21.04 -16.85
CA GLN A 106 -7.75 21.96 -17.73
C GLN A 106 -8.99 21.31 -18.34
N THR A 107 -9.04 19.98 -18.36
CA THR A 107 -10.16 19.21 -18.89
C THR A 107 -10.86 18.41 -17.80
N THR A 108 -12.15 18.15 -17.97
CA THR A 108 -12.92 17.26 -17.07
C THR A 108 -12.32 15.86 -17.03
N ASN A 109 -11.76 15.38 -18.14
CA ASN A 109 -11.08 14.08 -18.20
C ASN A 109 -9.85 14.04 -17.28
N GLU A 110 -9.03 15.09 -17.30
CA GLU A 110 -7.86 15.19 -16.43
C GLU A 110 -8.24 15.26 -14.95
N GLN A 111 -9.27 16.03 -14.61
CA GLN A 111 -9.77 16.13 -13.23
C GLN A 111 -10.33 14.80 -12.73
N ASN A 112 -11.10 14.09 -13.56
CA ASN A 112 -11.60 12.76 -13.25
C ASN A 112 -10.47 11.74 -13.12
N PHE A 113 -9.44 11.84 -13.96
CA PHE A 113 -8.26 10.98 -13.85
C PHE A 113 -7.55 11.21 -12.52
N GLY A 114 -7.36 12.48 -12.13
CA GLY A 114 -6.80 12.82 -10.83
C GLY A 114 -7.61 12.28 -9.65
N GLN A 115 -8.95 12.29 -9.74
CA GLN A 115 -9.82 11.70 -8.71
C GLN A 115 -9.65 10.18 -8.62
N MET A 116 -9.56 9.49 -9.77
CA MET A 116 -9.33 8.05 -9.82
C MET A 116 -7.97 7.69 -9.22
N LEU A 117 -6.89 8.37 -9.60
CA LEU A 117 -5.55 8.16 -9.05
C LEU A 117 -5.56 8.31 -7.53
N GLN A 118 -6.15 9.39 -7.01
CA GLN A 118 -6.23 9.62 -5.58
C GLN A 118 -6.96 8.49 -4.85
N ALA A 119 -8.13 8.07 -5.36
CA ALA A 119 -8.94 7.06 -4.70
C ALA A 119 -8.28 5.68 -4.74
N ASP A 120 -7.85 5.24 -5.92
CA ASP A 120 -7.32 3.90 -6.11
C ASP A 120 -6.01 3.69 -5.36
N HIS A 121 -5.11 4.68 -5.38
CA HIS A 121 -3.85 4.58 -4.65
C HIS A 121 -4.01 4.72 -3.13
N ALA A 122 -4.99 5.50 -2.65
CA ALA A 122 -5.31 5.51 -1.22
C ALA A 122 -5.84 4.15 -0.75
N ASN A 123 -6.73 3.53 -1.53
CA ASN A 123 -7.24 2.18 -1.24
C ASN A 123 -6.12 1.13 -1.30
N SER A 124 -5.22 1.24 -2.29
CA SER A 124 -4.04 0.39 -2.43
C SER A 124 -3.11 0.50 -1.21
N GLU A 125 -2.87 1.70 -0.69
CA GLU A 125 -2.07 1.90 0.53
C GLU A 125 -2.75 1.32 1.77
N GLN A 126 -4.06 1.50 1.89
CA GLN A 126 -4.85 0.92 2.97
C GLN A 126 -4.81 -0.61 2.97
N ALA A 127 -4.74 -1.24 1.79
CA ALA A 127 -4.58 -2.68 1.64
C ALA A 127 -3.15 -3.16 1.95
N LEU A 128 -2.12 -2.38 1.60
CA LEU A 128 -0.71 -2.72 1.81
C LEU A 128 -0.28 -2.63 3.28
N THR A 129 -0.72 -1.59 3.98
CA THR A 129 -0.32 -1.27 5.35
C THR A 129 -0.43 -2.46 6.32
N PRO A 130 -1.58 -3.16 6.45
CA PRO A 130 -1.68 -4.28 7.39
C PRO A 130 -0.81 -5.48 7.00
N ILE A 131 -0.53 -5.68 5.70
CA ILE A 131 0.40 -6.72 5.25
C ILE A 131 1.82 -6.38 5.71
N ALA A 132 2.25 -5.13 5.52
CA ALA A 132 3.55 -4.66 5.95
C ALA A 132 3.71 -4.77 7.49
N GLU A 133 2.71 -4.38 8.26
CA GLU A 133 2.71 -4.49 9.72
C GLU A 133 2.84 -5.95 10.20
N THR A 134 2.06 -6.86 9.60
CA THR A 134 2.12 -8.30 9.91
C THR A 134 3.50 -8.89 9.66
N LEU A 135 4.17 -8.41 8.62
CA LEU A 135 5.51 -8.86 8.22
C LEU A 135 6.64 -8.06 8.88
N MET A 136 6.32 -7.10 9.75
CA MET A 136 7.28 -6.16 10.36
C MET A 136 8.15 -5.43 9.33
N LEU A 137 7.59 -5.16 8.14
CA LEU A 137 8.21 -4.40 7.07
C LEU A 137 7.85 -2.92 7.19
N LYS A 138 8.75 -2.05 6.74
CA LYS A 138 8.53 -0.60 6.76
C LYS A 138 7.89 -0.13 5.46
N THR A 139 6.78 0.59 5.58
CA THR A 139 6.24 1.43 4.51
C THR A 139 7.09 2.69 4.33
N SER A 140 6.87 3.42 3.24
CA SER A 140 7.58 4.67 3.00
C SER A 140 7.06 5.76 3.96
N PRO A 141 7.93 6.62 4.53
CA PRO A 141 7.50 7.73 5.37
C PRO A 141 6.89 8.90 4.57
N GLY A 142 6.89 8.82 3.24
CA GLY A 142 6.47 9.89 2.35
C GLY A 142 6.88 9.64 0.90
N LEU A 143 6.80 10.69 0.10
CA LEU A 143 7.32 10.72 -1.27
C LEU A 143 8.86 10.64 -1.26
N SER A 144 9.43 9.93 -2.22
CA SER A 144 10.86 9.97 -2.51
C SER A 144 11.30 11.35 -3.02
N PRO A 145 12.60 11.70 -2.94
CA PRO A 145 13.11 12.96 -3.48
C PRO A 145 12.78 13.18 -4.97
N MET A 146 12.79 12.10 -5.76
CA MET A 146 12.43 12.16 -7.18
C MET A 146 10.94 12.48 -7.38
N GLN A 147 10.06 11.87 -6.59
CA GLN A 147 8.61 12.15 -6.62
C GLN A 147 8.29 13.56 -6.14
N ILE A 148 8.99 14.06 -5.12
CA ILE A 148 8.87 15.46 -4.66
C ILE A 148 9.28 16.42 -5.78
N SER A 149 10.40 16.15 -6.45
CA SER A 149 10.87 16.99 -7.56
C SER A 149 9.88 16.99 -8.73
N LEU A 150 9.30 15.83 -9.07
CA LEU A 150 8.27 15.74 -10.10
C LEU A 150 7.00 16.50 -9.71
N LEU A 151 6.56 16.40 -8.45
CA LEU A 151 5.40 17.15 -7.95
C LEU A 151 5.62 18.66 -8.09
N GLN A 152 6.78 19.15 -7.67
CA GLN A 152 7.16 20.56 -7.78
C GLN A 152 7.24 21.01 -9.26
N GLN A 153 7.79 20.18 -10.12
CA GLN A 153 7.84 20.45 -11.55
C GLN A 153 6.42 20.62 -12.11
N LEU A 154 5.53 19.66 -11.87
CA LEU A 154 4.14 19.69 -12.33
C LEU A 154 3.36 20.89 -11.78
N GLN A 155 3.62 21.30 -10.52
CA GLN A 155 3.07 22.52 -9.93
C GLN A 155 3.55 23.81 -10.64
N SER A 156 4.68 23.78 -11.32
CA SER A 156 5.24 24.95 -12.02
C SER A 156 4.84 25.04 -13.50
N VAL A 157 4.28 23.97 -14.07
CA VAL A 157 3.91 23.92 -15.50
C VAL A 157 2.82 24.95 -15.83
N PRO A 158 2.95 25.73 -16.93
CA PRO A 158 1.87 26.60 -17.41
C PRO A 158 0.53 25.86 -17.54
N ALA A 159 -0.57 26.52 -17.21
CA ALA A 159 -1.88 25.86 -17.14
C ALA A 159 -2.26 25.16 -18.47
N ASP A 160 -1.98 25.81 -19.61
CA ASP A 160 -2.23 25.28 -20.96
C ASP A 160 -1.36 24.06 -21.33
N GLN A 161 -0.29 23.80 -20.59
CA GLN A 161 0.62 22.66 -20.80
C GLN A 161 0.45 21.57 -19.73
N PHE A 162 -0.40 21.81 -18.72
CA PHE A 162 -0.49 20.94 -17.55
C PHE A 162 -0.93 19.51 -17.92
N ASP A 163 -2.11 19.33 -18.53
CA ASP A 163 -2.68 18.01 -18.84
C ASP A 163 -1.69 17.16 -19.67
N MET A 164 -1.07 17.74 -20.71
CA MET A 164 -0.09 17.01 -21.54
C MET A 164 1.14 16.58 -20.72
N THR A 165 1.69 17.48 -19.91
CA THR A 165 2.89 17.20 -19.12
C THR A 165 2.61 16.18 -18.02
N PHE A 166 1.45 16.29 -17.37
CA PHE A 166 0.99 15.35 -16.35
C PHE A 166 0.81 13.95 -16.93
N ASN A 167 0.09 13.81 -18.04
CA ASN A 167 -0.14 12.51 -18.66
C ASN A 167 1.16 11.82 -19.10
N GLN A 168 2.13 12.57 -19.67
CA GLN A 168 3.45 12.02 -19.98
C GLN A 168 4.21 11.54 -18.74
N ALA A 169 4.09 12.25 -17.61
CA ALA A 169 4.67 11.83 -16.35
C ALA A 169 3.99 10.55 -15.82
N MET A 170 2.66 10.49 -15.87
CA MET A 170 1.89 9.32 -15.45
C MET A 170 2.21 8.08 -16.27
N VAL A 171 2.38 8.20 -17.59
CA VAL A 171 2.81 7.07 -18.43
C VAL A 171 4.13 6.47 -17.93
N ARG A 172 5.15 7.31 -17.66
CA ARG A 172 6.45 6.83 -17.17
C ARG A 172 6.35 6.23 -15.76
N ALA A 173 5.62 6.87 -14.87
CA ALA A 173 5.43 6.41 -13.50
C ALA A 173 4.74 5.04 -13.46
N HIS A 174 3.67 4.86 -14.22
CA HIS A 174 2.90 3.62 -14.26
C HIS A 174 3.65 2.49 -14.96
N GLN A 175 4.44 2.77 -16.01
CA GLN A 175 5.31 1.76 -16.62
C GLN A 175 6.33 1.20 -15.61
N HIS A 176 6.94 2.07 -14.80
CA HIS A 176 7.83 1.65 -13.73
C HIS A 176 7.07 0.84 -12.67
N ALA A 177 5.95 1.35 -12.16
CA ALA A 177 5.16 0.69 -11.13
C ALA A 177 4.73 -0.71 -11.57
N ILE A 178 4.22 -0.87 -12.80
CA ILE A 178 3.83 -2.18 -13.35
C ILE A 178 5.02 -3.15 -13.38
N ALA A 179 6.23 -2.69 -13.74
CA ALA A 179 7.41 -3.55 -13.72
C ALA A 179 7.74 -4.05 -12.30
N VAL A 180 7.68 -3.16 -11.31
CA VAL A 180 7.91 -3.51 -9.88
C VAL A 180 6.84 -4.49 -9.38
N PHE A 181 5.57 -4.23 -9.68
CA PHE A 181 4.45 -5.09 -9.26
C PHE A 181 4.48 -6.45 -9.95
N ARG A 182 4.83 -6.52 -11.25
CA ARG A 182 5.01 -7.81 -11.94
C ARG A 182 6.16 -8.62 -11.36
N GLN A 183 7.28 -7.95 -11.05
CA GLN A 183 8.42 -8.61 -10.42
C GLN A 183 8.01 -9.23 -9.07
N GLU A 184 7.30 -8.49 -8.22
CA GLU A 184 6.85 -9.03 -6.95
C GLU A 184 5.84 -10.15 -7.11
N ALA A 185 4.85 -9.99 -7.98
CA ALA A 185 3.85 -11.01 -8.27
C ALA A 185 4.48 -12.35 -8.69
N MET A 186 5.52 -12.29 -9.52
CA MET A 186 6.22 -13.45 -10.05
C MET A 186 7.28 -14.04 -9.12
N ALA A 187 8.08 -13.20 -8.47
CA ALA A 187 9.31 -13.60 -7.79
C ALA A 187 9.35 -13.27 -6.28
N GLY A 188 8.31 -12.62 -5.74
CA GLY A 188 8.20 -12.37 -4.30
C GLY A 188 8.19 -13.68 -3.50
N GLN A 189 8.68 -13.64 -2.26
CA GLN A 189 8.69 -14.83 -1.40
C GLN A 189 7.44 -14.91 -0.54
N ASN A 190 6.96 -13.78 -0.05
CA ASN A 190 5.76 -13.75 0.78
C ASN A 190 4.47 -13.86 -0.06
N PRO A 191 3.60 -14.85 0.21
CA PRO A 191 2.39 -15.06 -0.57
C PRO A 191 1.37 -13.92 -0.47
N GLN A 192 1.32 -13.18 0.65
CA GLN A 192 0.39 -12.05 0.79
C GLN A 192 0.81 -10.87 -0.08
N LEU A 193 2.12 -10.61 -0.18
CA LEU A 193 2.66 -9.53 -1.03
C LEU A 193 2.51 -9.86 -2.52
N ARG A 194 2.74 -11.11 -2.91
CA ARG A 194 2.44 -11.57 -4.28
C ARG A 194 0.97 -11.39 -4.62
N ALA A 195 0.06 -11.77 -3.70
CA ALA A 195 -1.37 -11.62 -3.90
C ALA A 195 -1.79 -10.15 -4.03
N TYR A 196 -1.27 -9.29 -3.14
CA TYR A 196 -1.46 -7.85 -3.23
C TYR A 196 -0.97 -7.30 -4.59
N ALA A 197 0.24 -7.67 -5.02
CA ALA A 197 0.79 -7.23 -6.30
C ALA A 197 -0.10 -7.67 -7.48
N HIS A 198 -0.56 -8.92 -7.50
CA HIS A 198 -1.48 -9.42 -8.51
C HIS A 198 -2.83 -8.67 -8.55
N GLN A 199 -3.38 -8.32 -7.39
CA GLN A 199 -4.68 -7.64 -7.30
C GLN A 199 -4.61 -6.17 -7.74
N THR A 200 -3.46 -5.51 -7.55
CA THR A 200 -3.27 -4.10 -7.91
C THR A 200 -2.93 -3.89 -9.39
N LEU A 201 -2.29 -4.87 -10.04
CA LEU A 201 -1.84 -4.76 -11.45
C LEU A 201 -2.93 -4.28 -12.44
N PRO A 202 -4.17 -4.79 -12.41
CA PRO A 202 -5.20 -4.34 -13.36
C PRO A 202 -5.51 -2.83 -13.26
N ALA A 203 -5.49 -2.27 -12.05
CA ALA A 203 -5.71 -0.83 -11.86
C ALA A 203 -4.55 -0.03 -12.47
N LEU A 204 -3.30 -0.43 -12.21
CA LEU A 204 -2.12 0.23 -12.77
C LEU A 204 -2.11 0.18 -14.31
N GLU A 205 -2.51 -0.95 -14.89
CA GLU A 205 -2.62 -1.11 -16.36
C GLU A 205 -3.71 -0.22 -16.95
N ASN A 206 -4.86 -0.11 -16.28
CA ASN A 206 -5.93 0.80 -16.68
C ASN A 206 -5.50 2.28 -16.59
N HIS A 207 -4.84 2.68 -15.51
CA HIS A 207 -4.31 4.03 -15.34
C HIS A 207 -3.28 4.38 -16.43
N LEU A 208 -2.38 3.45 -16.76
CA LEU A 208 -1.44 3.60 -17.87
C LEU A 208 -2.18 3.82 -19.19
N GLN A 209 -3.18 3.00 -19.49
CA GLN A 209 -3.95 3.10 -20.72
C GLN A 209 -4.67 4.46 -20.84
N LEU A 210 -5.26 4.94 -19.73
CA LEU A 210 -5.91 6.24 -19.69
C LEU A 210 -4.91 7.37 -19.93
N ALA A 211 -3.77 7.39 -19.23
CA ALA A 211 -2.72 8.39 -19.42
C ALA A 211 -2.17 8.40 -20.86
N GLN A 212 -2.05 7.22 -21.49
CA GLN A 212 -1.66 7.10 -22.90
C GLN A 212 -2.73 7.65 -23.85
N SER A 213 -4.01 7.40 -23.58
CA SER A 213 -5.11 7.91 -24.42
C SER A 213 -5.26 9.43 -24.37
N MET A 214 -4.87 10.04 -23.25
CA MET A 214 -4.92 11.50 -23.03
C MET A 214 -3.62 12.20 -23.44
N SER A 215 -2.53 11.46 -23.64
CA SER A 215 -1.32 11.95 -24.29
C SER A 215 -1.49 11.80 -25.80
N PRO A 216 -1.78 12.86 -26.58
CA PRO A 216 -1.76 12.73 -28.03
C PRO A 216 -0.39 12.21 -28.45
N MET A 217 -0.35 11.03 -29.07
CA MET A 217 0.84 10.50 -29.73
C MET A 217 1.38 11.63 -30.62
N PRO A 218 2.66 12.02 -30.50
CA PRO A 218 3.22 13.01 -31.40
C PRO A 218 3.05 12.47 -32.82
N MET A 219 2.15 13.09 -33.60
CA MET A 219 2.12 12.88 -35.04
C MET A 219 3.53 13.18 -35.54
N PRO A 220 4.15 12.32 -36.36
CA PRO A 220 5.49 12.58 -36.87
C PRO A 220 5.42 13.80 -37.81
N GLY A 221 5.68 14.98 -37.27
CA GLY A 221 6.09 16.15 -38.05
C GLY A 221 7.56 16.01 -38.46
N PRO A 222 7.99 16.61 -39.59
CA PRO A 222 9.39 16.57 -39.99
C PRO A 222 10.20 17.45 -39.03
N ALA A 223 11.23 16.87 -38.40
CA ALA A 223 12.07 17.42 -37.32
C ALA A 223 11.42 17.29 -35.92
N MET A 224 11.92 16.47 -34.99
CA MET A 224 13.28 16.49 -34.45
C MET A 224 13.76 15.07 -34.13
N ALA A 225 14.44 14.43 -35.08
CA ALA A 225 15.30 13.29 -34.79
C ALA A 225 16.57 13.78 -34.10
N SER A 226 16.54 14.01 -32.77
CA SER A 226 17.77 14.07 -31.95
C SER A 226 17.46 14.23 -30.44
N MET A 227 16.76 13.28 -29.83
CA MET A 227 16.91 13.04 -28.37
C MET A 227 16.36 11.65 -28.00
N ALA A 228 16.98 10.58 -28.50
CA ALA A 228 16.84 9.30 -27.82
C ALA A 228 17.64 9.40 -26.51
N PRO A 229 17.05 9.20 -25.32
CA PRO A 229 17.88 8.95 -24.15
C PRO A 229 18.57 7.61 -24.35
N ALA A 230 19.89 7.60 -24.14
CA ALA A 230 20.68 6.37 -24.09
C ALA A 230 20.05 5.38 -23.08
N PRO A 231 20.19 4.07 -23.28
CA PRO A 231 19.77 3.10 -22.29
C PRO A 231 20.48 3.41 -20.97
N VAL A 232 19.72 3.71 -19.93
CA VAL A 232 20.23 3.73 -18.56
C VAL A 232 20.58 2.29 -18.22
N ASP A 233 21.87 1.99 -18.32
CA ASP A 233 22.49 0.82 -17.72
C ASP A 233 22.21 0.90 -16.21
N VAL A 234 21.31 0.05 -15.74
CA VAL A 234 21.08 -0.14 -14.31
C VAL A 234 22.14 -1.15 -13.87
N PRO A 235 23.19 -0.76 -13.13
CA PRO A 235 24.13 -1.73 -12.61
C PRO A 235 23.41 -2.67 -11.63
N PRO A 236 23.73 -3.98 -11.63
CA PRO A 236 23.19 -4.89 -10.62
C PRO A 236 23.62 -4.44 -9.22
N PRO A 237 22.82 -4.68 -8.17
CA PRO A 237 23.21 -4.34 -6.81
C PRO A 237 24.47 -5.12 -6.44
N SER A 238 25.54 -4.38 -6.09
CA SER A 238 26.78 -4.94 -5.56
C SER A 238 26.47 -5.88 -4.40
N SER A 239 26.90 -7.13 -4.53
CA SER A 239 26.91 -8.12 -3.46
C SER A 239 27.61 -7.50 -2.24
N VAL A 240 26.83 -7.21 -1.20
CA VAL A 240 27.39 -6.89 0.12
C VAL A 240 28.11 -8.14 0.60
N VAL A 241 29.44 -8.12 0.53
CA VAL A 241 30.30 -9.09 1.19
C VAL A 241 30.11 -8.91 2.69
N ASN A 242 29.48 -9.88 3.34
CA ASN A 242 29.51 -10.00 4.79
C ASN A 242 30.96 -10.24 5.24
N PRO A 243 31.49 -9.53 6.25
CA PRO A 243 32.78 -9.89 6.84
C PRO A 243 32.66 -11.24 7.57
N PRO A 244 33.72 -12.08 7.56
CA PRO A 244 33.65 -13.40 8.16
C PRO A 244 33.50 -13.30 9.68
N VAL A 245 32.55 -14.09 10.20
CA VAL A 245 32.45 -14.49 11.59
C VAL A 245 33.77 -15.17 12.00
N SER A 246 34.52 -14.53 12.89
CA SER A 246 35.73 -15.14 13.45
C SER A 246 35.31 -16.17 14.50
N GLY A 247 35.13 -17.41 14.03
CA GLY A 247 35.04 -18.58 14.88
C GLY A 247 36.44 -19.01 15.29
N ASN A 248 36.71 -18.97 16.59
CA ASN A 248 37.84 -19.65 17.22
C ASN A 248 37.62 -21.17 17.13
N PRO A 249 38.64 -21.95 16.73
CA PRO A 249 39.26 -22.83 17.72
C PRO A 249 40.76 -23.06 17.47
N ASP A 250 41.58 -23.13 18.52
CA ASP A 250 42.20 -24.41 18.94
C ASP A 250 43.00 -24.25 20.24
N SER A 251 43.07 -25.34 21.00
CA SER A 251 43.91 -25.51 22.17
C SER A 251 45.15 -26.34 21.82
N SER A 252 46.24 -26.03 22.52
CA SER A 252 47.33 -26.95 22.92
C SER A 252 48.59 -27.05 22.06
N ALA A 253 49.70 -26.97 22.80
CA ALA A 253 51.00 -27.64 22.62
C ALA A 253 52.15 -26.90 21.89
N ASP A 254 52.97 -26.25 22.73
CA ASP A 254 54.33 -26.68 23.07
C ASP A 254 55.57 -26.11 22.31
N GLN A 255 56.51 -25.69 23.16
CA GLN A 255 57.97 -25.63 23.02
C GLN A 255 58.74 -24.50 22.29
N LEU A 256 59.44 -23.73 23.15
CA LEU A 256 60.91 -23.48 23.19
C LEU A 256 61.56 -22.39 22.33
N ASN A 257 61.96 -21.32 23.02
CA ASN A 257 63.32 -20.74 23.15
C ASN A 257 63.14 -19.24 23.50
N GLY A 258 63.75 -18.62 24.50
CA GLY A 258 64.92 -18.94 25.29
C GLY A 258 65.62 -17.61 25.61
N ARG A 259 65.98 -17.44 26.88
CA ARG A 259 66.99 -16.53 27.45
C ARG A 259 66.66 -15.07 27.81
N VAL A 260 66.73 -14.87 29.14
CA VAL A 260 67.61 -13.93 29.88
C VAL A 260 67.42 -12.44 29.61
N LEU A 261 66.90 -11.71 30.60
CA LEU A 261 67.69 -10.78 31.42
C LEU A 261 66.88 -10.39 32.67
N GLN A 262 67.55 -10.56 33.81
CA GLN A 262 67.13 -10.22 35.16
C GLN A 262 67.87 -8.94 35.53
N PHE A 263 67.21 -7.91 36.08
CA PHE A 263 67.84 -7.01 37.06
C PHE A 263 66.80 -6.29 37.92
N ASN A 264 66.94 -6.48 39.22
CA ASN A 264 66.29 -5.79 40.34
C ASN A 264 66.64 -4.30 40.37
N GLY A 265 65.79 -3.49 41.02
CA GLY A 265 66.20 -2.20 41.58
C GLY A 265 65.05 -1.40 42.16
N GLN A 266 64.76 -1.61 43.44
CA GLN A 266 64.01 -0.65 44.25
C GLN A 266 64.84 0.60 44.52
N SER A 267 64.18 1.76 44.55
CA SER A 267 64.32 2.83 45.56
C SER A 267 63.08 3.71 45.48
#